data_AF-A0A222VZY2-F1
#
_entry.id   AF-A0A222VZY2-F1
#
_cell.length_a   1.000
_cell.length_b   1.000
_cell.length_c   1.000
_cell.angle_alpha   90.00
_cell.angle_beta   90.00
_cell.angle_gamma   90.00
#
_symmetry.space_group_name_H-M   'P 1'
#
loop_
_entity.id
_entity.type
_entity.pdbx_description
1 polymer ?
#
loop_
_entity_poly.entity_id
_entity_poly.type
_entity_poly.pdbx_seq_one_letter_code
_entity_poly.pdbx_strand_id
1 'polypeptide(L)'
;MVGFRRLLAVTATVAWTASLTVAVSAPAEAGVEPVRFATFNASLNRADEGGLLADLSTPDDPQARKVAEVIQRNRPDVVLINEFDYVPGYAAVDAFRDNYLAVSQRGARPVDYPYAFTAPVNTGVPTGFDLDRDGRADGGNDAHGFGDFEGQYGMLVLSRHPIDTGAIRTFQRFRWADMPGATLPDDPATEEPADWYSPEILDVLRLSSKSHWDVPVVVGRRSVHFLVAHPTPPSFDGPEDRNGTRNHDEIRFWADYVTPGHGDYIYDDEGVRGGLPNGERFVIAGDYNADPFDGDSVEAAATMLLSAPRVHDPKPASAGAAVAARQQGGANDEHEGSPWLDTADFGDESPGNLRVDYVLPSRGLPVFGSGVFWPVPGSPLARLNDASDHHLVRVDLFVA
;
A
#
# COMPACT_ATOMS: atom_id res chain seq x y z
N MET A 1 32.61 25.08 101.32
CA MET A 1 33.66 24.23 100.72
C MET A 1 32.95 23.19 99.88
N VAL A 2 33.13 23.23 98.54
CA VAL A 2 32.63 22.26 97.53
C VAL A 2 31.08 22.21 97.42
N GLY A 3 30.40 22.32 96.29
CA GLY A 3 30.73 22.30 94.86
C GLY A 3 29.55 21.60 94.15
N PHE A 4 28.59 22.35 93.59
CA PHE A 4 27.46 21.79 92.82
C PHE A 4 27.70 21.97 91.32
N ARG A 5 27.74 20.86 90.58
CA ARG A 5 27.88 20.80 89.12
C ARG A 5 26.57 21.19 88.43
N ARG A 6 26.65 22.04 87.39
CA ARG A 6 25.64 22.23 86.34
C ARG A 6 26.33 22.07 84.98
N LEU A 7 25.80 21.21 84.10
CA LEU A 7 25.99 21.24 82.64
C LEU A 7 24.60 20.89 82.05
N LEU A 8 23.86 21.84 81.46
CA LEU A 8 23.92 22.36 80.08
C LEU A 8 23.50 21.31 79.02
N ALA A 9 22.22 21.38 78.64
CA ALA A 9 21.68 20.76 77.43
C ALA A 9 21.87 21.74 76.25
N VAL A 10 22.39 21.23 75.14
CA VAL A 10 22.59 21.95 73.88
C VAL A 10 21.39 21.69 72.98
N THR A 11 20.70 22.75 72.55
CA THR A 11 19.71 22.70 71.46
C THR A 11 20.31 23.35 70.22
N ALA A 12 20.51 22.56 69.16
CA ALA A 12 20.94 23.04 67.86
C ALA A 12 19.72 23.50 67.04
N THR A 13 19.75 24.74 66.54
CA THR A 13 18.77 25.28 65.59
C THR A 13 19.37 25.25 64.19
N VAL A 14 18.72 24.54 63.26
CA VAL A 14 19.08 24.50 61.84
C VAL A 14 18.16 25.47 61.10
N ALA A 15 18.73 26.51 60.50
CA ALA A 15 18.01 27.44 59.63
C ALA A 15 18.01 26.91 58.18
N TRP A 16 16.83 26.76 57.59
CA TRP A 16 16.65 26.42 56.18
C TRP A 16 16.46 27.70 55.37
N THR A 17 17.39 28.03 54.48
CA THR A 17 17.23 29.06 53.45
C THR A 17 16.64 28.43 52.19
N ALA A 18 15.39 28.75 51.88
CA ALA A 18 14.74 28.35 50.63
C ALA A 18 15.19 29.28 49.49
N SER A 19 15.87 28.73 48.48
CA SER A 19 16.11 29.42 47.21
C SER A 19 14.98 29.09 46.25
N LEU A 20 14.19 30.08 45.84
CA LEU A 20 13.23 29.93 44.74
C LEU A 20 13.97 30.00 43.40
N THR A 21 14.10 28.85 42.73
CA THR A 21 14.45 28.79 41.31
C THR A 21 13.17 28.92 40.48
N VAL A 22 13.00 30.06 39.81
CA VAL A 22 11.96 30.22 38.77
C VAL A 22 12.48 29.54 37.52
N ALA A 23 11.95 28.35 37.23
CA ALA A 23 12.18 27.68 35.96
C ALA A 23 11.39 28.41 34.87
N VAL A 24 12.07 29.16 34.02
CA VAL A 24 11.50 29.68 32.77
C VAL A 24 11.39 28.50 31.81
N SER A 25 10.18 28.01 31.57
CA SER A 25 9.94 27.04 30.50
C SER A 25 10.14 27.75 29.16
N ALA A 26 11.16 27.36 28.40
CA ALA A 26 11.24 27.70 26.99
C ALA A 26 9.99 27.14 26.28
N PRO A 27 9.40 27.86 25.31
CA PRO A 27 8.32 27.29 24.51
C PRO A 27 8.86 26.04 23.82
N ALA A 28 8.11 24.94 23.91
CA ALA A 28 8.36 23.79 23.05
C ALA A 28 8.25 24.29 21.61
N GLU A 29 9.35 24.24 20.85
CA GLU A 29 9.24 24.26 19.39
C GLU A 29 8.23 23.15 19.05
N ALA A 30 7.11 23.53 18.44
CA ALA A 30 6.17 22.56 17.91
C ALA A 30 6.94 21.74 16.86
N GLY A 31 7.44 20.58 17.27
CA GLY A 31 8.14 19.67 16.38
C GLY A 31 7.20 19.33 15.22
N VAL A 32 7.75 19.27 14.01
CA VAL A 32 7.01 18.77 12.85
C VAL A 32 6.64 17.32 13.15
N GLU A 33 5.35 17.02 13.34
CA GLU A 33 4.90 15.64 13.54
C GLU A 33 5.12 14.85 12.22
N PRO A 34 5.69 13.62 12.27
CA PRO A 34 5.80 12.78 11.09
C PRO A 34 4.43 12.47 10.49
N VAL A 35 4.35 12.45 9.17
CA VAL A 35 3.16 12.03 8.42
C VAL A 35 3.29 10.55 8.06
N ARG A 36 2.28 9.76 8.42
CA ARG A 36 2.24 8.32 8.15
C ARG A 36 1.57 8.03 6.82
N PHE A 37 2.33 7.48 5.88
CA PHE A 37 1.82 6.89 4.65
C PHE A 37 1.70 5.38 4.83
N ALA A 38 0.66 4.77 4.26
CA ALA A 38 0.43 3.34 4.35
C ALA A 38 -0.21 2.75 3.08
N THR A 39 -0.06 1.45 2.90
CA THR A 39 -0.87 0.63 2.00
C THR A 39 -1.46 -0.54 2.78
N PHE A 40 -2.64 -1.00 2.37
CA PHE A 40 -3.28 -2.19 2.91
C PHE A 40 -4.20 -2.81 1.85
N ASN A 41 -3.80 -3.92 1.24
CA ASN A 41 -4.78 -4.79 0.59
C ASN A 41 -5.71 -5.34 1.68
N ALA A 42 -6.97 -4.96 1.61
CA ALA A 42 -7.95 -5.25 2.66
C ALA A 42 -8.92 -6.38 2.28
N SER A 43 -8.78 -6.91 1.06
CA SER A 43 -9.67 -7.92 0.48
C SER A 43 -11.16 -7.57 0.63
N LEU A 44 -11.49 -6.27 0.60
CA LEU A 44 -12.85 -5.75 0.64
C LEU A 44 -13.47 -5.76 -0.77
N ASN A 45 -13.34 -6.90 -1.45
CA ASN A 45 -13.97 -7.19 -2.72
C ASN A 45 -15.09 -8.23 -2.50
N ARG A 46 -16.01 -8.36 -3.46
CA ARG A 46 -17.07 -9.36 -3.44
C ARG A 46 -17.17 -10.10 -4.78
N ALA A 47 -17.88 -11.23 -4.76
CA ALA A 47 -18.14 -12.02 -5.96
C ALA A 47 -19.17 -11.36 -6.90
N ASP A 48 -20.07 -10.53 -6.36
CA ASP A 48 -21.16 -9.91 -7.11
C ASP A 48 -21.07 -8.37 -7.03
N GLU A 49 -21.39 -7.72 -8.16
CA GLU A 49 -21.45 -6.26 -8.26
C GLU A 49 -22.39 -5.68 -7.19
N GLY A 50 -21.91 -4.65 -6.48
CA GLY A 50 -22.65 -3.98 -5.43
C GLY A 50 -22.69 -4.71 -4.08
N GLY A 51 -22.14 -5.93 -3.99
CA GLY A 51 -22.03 -6.68 -2.74
C GLY A 51 -21.27 -5.89 -1.66
N LEU A 52 -20.17 -5.23 -2.02
CA LEU A 52 -19.39 -4.45 -1.08
C LEU A 52 -20.23 -3.32 -0.46
N LEU A 53 -20.94 -2.55 -1.30
CA LEU A 53 -21.78 -1.47 -0.81
C LEU A 53 -22.87 -2.02 0.14
N ALA A 54 -23.48 -3.16 -0.18
CA ALA A 54 -24.51 -3.76 0.66
C ALA A 54 -23.96 -4.07 2.07
N ASP A 55 -22.79 -4.68 2.15
CA ASP A 55 -22.14 -5.01 3.42
C ASP A 55 -21.73 -3.76 4.21
N LEU A 56 -21.10 -2.79 3.53
CA LEU A 56 -20.62 -1.57 4.16
C LEU A 56 -21.75 -0.60 4.55
N SER A 57 -22.94 -0.74 3.96
CA SER A 57 -24.13 0.08 4.29
C SER A 57 -24.70 -0.24 5.67
N THR A 58 -24.31 -1.37 6.26
CA THR A 58 -24.59 -1.72 7.65
C THR A 58 -23.30 -1.67 8.46
N PRO A 59 -23.34 -1.58 9.80
CA PRO A 59 -22.12 -1.66 10.61
C PRO A 59 -21.72 -3.09 10.96
N ASP A 60 -22.34 -4.12 10.36
CA ASP A 60 -22.31 -5.51 10.84
C ASP A 60 -21.30 -6.43 10.15
N ASP A 61 -20.68 -5.99 9.06
CA ASP A 61 -19.72 -6.81 8.34
C ASP A 61 -18.48 -7.10 9.20
N PRO A 62 -18.17 -8.38 9.48
CA PRO A 62 -17.10 -8.74 10.40
C PRO A 62 -15.71 -8.45 9.83
N GLN A 63 -15.52 -8.54 8.50
CA GLN A 63 -14.25 -8.26 7.84
C GLN A 63 -13.95 -6.76 7.91
N ALA A 64 -14.89 -5.91 7.48
CA ALA A 64 -14.78 -4.46 7.50
C ALA A 64 -14.57 -3.91 8.92
N ARG A 65 -15.16 -4.53 9.96
CA ARG A 65 -14.83 -4.21 11.37
C ARG A 65 -13.37 -4.45 11.71
N LYS A 66 -12.78 -5.57 11.27
CA LYS A 66 -11.35 -5.87 11.49
C LYS A 66 -10.46 -4.94 10.68
N VAL A 67 -10.75 -4.72 9.40
CA VAL A 67 -10.03 -3.78 8.52
C VAL A 67 -10.02 -2.38 9.14
N ALA A 68 -11.18 -1.88 9.56
CA ALA A 68 -11.28 -0.59 10.23
C ALA A 68 -10.51 -0.56 11.56
N GLU A 69 -10.50 -1.66 12.33
CA GLU A 69 -9.69 -1.74 13.54
C GLU A 69 -8.19 -1.67 13.25
N VAL A 70 -7.70 -2.37 12.22
CA VAL A 70 -6.31 -2.31 11.75
C VAL A 70 -5.94 -0.87 11.41
N ILE A 71 -6.78 -0.18 10.62
CA ILE A 71 -6.56 1.22 10.25
C ILE A 71 -6.61 2.14 11.49
N GLN A 72 -7.55 1.94 12.42
CA GLN A 72 -7.68 2.76 13.64
C GLN A 72 -6.52 2.56 14.62
N ARG A 73 -5.89 1.39 14.65
CA ARG A 73 -4.70 1.12 15.48
C ARG A 73 -3.43 1.67 14.85
N ASN A 74 -3.31 1.63 13.53
CA ASN A 74 -2.15 2.15 12.81
C ASN A 74 -2.23 3.65 12.51
N ARG A 75 -3.44 4.20 12.45
CA ARG A 75 -3.76 5.63 12.26
C ARG A 75 -2.96 6.31 11.14
N PRO A 76 -2.87 5.74 9.92
CA PRO A 76 -2.21 6.45 8.83
C PRO A 76 -2.85 7.82 8.58
N ASP A 77 -2.05 8.76 8.09
CA ASP A 77 -2.53 10.07 7.66
C ASP A 77 -2.93 10.05 6.18
N VAL A 78 -2.26 9.21 5.39
CA VAL A 78 -2.61 8.86 4.00
C VAL A 78 -2.53 7.34 3.86
N VAL A 79 -3.56 6.71 3.32
CA VAL A 79 -3.59 5.25 3.12
C VAL A 79 -4.20 4.89 1.77
N LEU A 80 -3.54 3.99 1.06
CA LEU A 80 -4.11 3.23 -0.04
C LEU A 80 -4.75 1.96 0.52
N ILE A 81 -5.98 1.68 0.11
CA ILE A 81 -6.67 0.42 0.34
C ILE A 81 -6.82 -0.25 -1.03
N ASN A 82 -6.17 -1.40 -1.20
CA ASN A 82 -6.34 -2.26 -2.37
C ASN A 82 -7.50 -3.23 -2.13
N GLU A 83 -8.04 -3.74 -3.23
CA GLU A 83 -9.23 -4.61 -3.25
C GLU A 83 -10.42 -3.99 -2.52
N PHE A 84 -10.73 -2.76 -2.88
CA PHE A 84 -11.95 -2.08 -2.48
C PHE A 84 -12.80 -1.88 -3.73
N ASP A 85 -13.83 -2.72 -3.92
CA ASP A 85 -14.67 -2.67 -5.14
C ASP A 85 -15.11 -1.24 -5.45
N TYR A 86 -14.90 -0.84 -6.70
CA TYR A 86 -15.27 0.48 -7.17
C TYR A 86 -16.80 0.58 -7.27
N VAL A 87 -17.35 1.57 -6.55
CA VAL A 87 -18.76 1.93 -6.64
C VAL A 87 -18.85 3.40 -7.06
N PRO A 88 -19.50 3.72 -8.19
CA PRO A 88 -19.65 5.09 -8.64
C PRO A 88 -20.24 6.02 -7.57
N GLY A 89 -19.74 7.24 -7.51
CA GLY A 89 -20.30 8.28 -6.63
C GLY A 89 -19.94 8.12 -5.14
N TYR A 90 -18.86 7.40 -4.81
CA TYR A 90 -18.31 7.29 -3.45
C TYR A 90 -19.21 6.59 -2.41
N ALA A 91 -20.32 5.97 -2.82
CA ALA A 91 -21.28 5.39 -1.88
C ALA A 91 -20.65 4.35 -0.93
N ALA A 92 -19.83 3.44 -1.45
CA ALA A 92 -19.13 2.45 -0.61
C ALA A 92 -18.07 3.10 0.29
N VAL A 93 -17.38 4.12 -0.21
CA VAL A 93 -16.36 4.88 0.53
C VAL A 93 -16.99 5.59 1.73
N ASP A 94 -18.11 6.27 1.52
CA ASP A 94 -18.82 7.00 2.58
C ASP A 94 -19.42 6.02 3.59
N ALA A 95 -20.00 4.90 3.14
CA ALA A 95 -20.48 3.84 4.01
C ALA A 95 -19.35 3.26 4.89
N PHE A 96 -18.16 3.02 4.33
CA PHE A 96 -17.00 2.56 5.09
C PHE A 96 -16.56 3.58 6.16
N ARG A 97 -16.48 4.86 5.77
CA ARG A 97 -16.09 5.95 6.65
C ARG A 97 -17.06 6.09 7.82
N ASP A 98 -18.35 6.12 7.53
CA ASP A 98 -19.39 6.40 8.51
C ASP A 98 -19.65 5.22 9.45
N ASN A 99 -19.78 4.00 8.91
CA ASN A 99 -20.17 2.84 9.71
C ASN A 99 -19.00 2.15 10.42
N TYR A 100 -17.76 2.33 9.92
CA TYR A 100 -16.61 1.56 10.39
C TYR A 100 -15.45 2.43 10.89
N LEU A 101 -14.97 3.40 10.10
CA LEU A 101 -13.79 4.20 10.47
C LEU A 101 -14.08 5.27 11.54
N ALA A 102 -15.25 5.92 11.46
CA ALA A 102 -15.72 6.90 12.43
C ALA A 102 -16.26 6.26 13.73
N VAL A 103 -16.37 4.93 13.78
CA VAL A 103 -16.88 4.16 14.91
C VAL A 103 -15.78 3.33 15.56
N SER A 104 -15.63 3.42 16.88
CA SER A 104 -14.56 2.71 17.60
C SER A 104 -14.67 1.19 17.43
N GLN A 105 -13.67 0.56 16.84
CA GLN A 105 -13.57 -0.90 16.75
C GLN A 105 -12.80 -1.45 17.94
N ARG A 106 -13.49 -2.17 18.83
CA ARG A 106 -12.89 -2.84 20.02
C ARG A 106 -11.95 -1.93 20.85
N GLY A 107 -12.38 -0.70 21.08
CA GLY A 107 -11.64 0.30 21.86
C GLY A 107 -10.50 0.99 21.12
N ALA A 108 -10.28 0.68 19.83
CA ALA A 108 -9.44 1.49 18.98
C ALA A 108 -10.11 2.85 18.73
N ARG A 109 -9.32 3.93 18.76
CA ARG A 109 -9.85 5.28 18.58
C ARG A 109 -10.33 5.45 17.14
N PRO A 110 -11.55 5.99 16.91
CA PRO A 110 -12.01 6.35 15.58
C PRO A 110 -10.99 7.16 14.79
N VAL A 111 -11.05 7.03 13.47
CA VAL A 111 -10.26 7.81 12.54
C VAL A 111 -11.18 8.47 11.54
N ASP A 112 -10.96 9.76 11.33
CA ASP A 112 -11.64 10.53 10.30
C ASP A 112 -10.65 10.79 9.16
N TYR A 113 -11.14 10.63 7.93
CA TYR A 113 -10.45 10.93 6.68
C TYR A 113 -11.35 11.86 5.87
N PRO A 114 -11.21 13.19 6.00
CA PRO A 114 -12.05 14.14 5.27
C PRO A 114 -11.90 14.07 3.74
N TYR A 115 -10.79 13.53 3.24
CA TYR A 115 -10.50 13.44 1.82
C TYR A 115 -10.42 11.99 1.38
N ALA A 116 -10.99 11.70 0.21
CA ALA A 116 -10.95 10.39 -0.41
C ALA A 116 -10.77 10.54 -1.93
N PHE A 117 -10.15 9.55 -2.55
CA PHE A 117 -10.11 9.41 -4.00
C PHE A 117 -10.33 7.95 -4.37
N THR A 118 -11.28 7.73 -5.27
CA THR A 118 -11.49 6.45 -5.96
C THR A 118 -11.95 6.75 -7.39
N ALA A 119 -11.59 5.88 -8.32
CA ALA A 119 -11.87 6.03 -9.75
C ALA A 119 -12.04 4.64 -10.38
N PRO A 120 -12.60 4.56 -11.61
CA PRO A 120 -12.71 3.29 -12.33
C PRO A 120 -11.36 2.58 -12.49
N VAL A 121 -11.39 1.26 -12.47
CA VAL A 121 -10.25 0.35 -12.69
C VAL A 121 -10.54 -0.54 -13.91
N ASN A 122 -9.54 -1.28 -14.39
CA ASN A 122 -9.64 -2.13 -15.59
C ASN A 122 -10.21 -3.53 -15.34
N THR A 123 -10.30 -3.95 -14.08
CA THR A 123 -10.86 -5.24 -13.67
C THR A 123 -12.31 -5.40 -14.11
N GLY A 124 -12.60 -6.52 -14.77
CA GLY A 124 -13.92 -6.86 -15.30
C GLY A 124 -14.41 -6.01 -16.48
N VAL A 125 -13.64 -5.03 -16.96
CA VAL A 125 -13.98 -4.26 -18.16
C VAL A 125 -13.64 -5.09 -19.40
N PRO A 126 -14.62 -5.53 -20.20
CA PRO A 126 -14.38 -6.47 -21.29
C PRO A 126 -13.51 -5.85 -22.39
N THR A 127 -12.57 -6.63 -22.93
CA THR A 127 -11.83 -6.23 -24.14
C THR A 127 -12.60 -6.54 -25.43
N GLY A 128 -13.48 -7.55 -25.38
CA GLY A 128 -14.17 -8.12 -26.54
C GLY A 128 -13.32 -9.13 -27.34
N PHE A 129 -12.17 -9.55 -26.81
CA PHE A 129 -11.28 -10.54 -27.42
C PHE A 129 -11.07 -11.73 -26.47
N ASP A 130 -10.81 -12.90 -27.06
CA ASP A 130 -10.40 -14.12 -26.36
C ASP A 130 -8.90 -14.02 -26.02
N LEU A 131 -8.59 -13.59 -24.80
CA LEU A 131 -7.22 -13.26 -24.39
C LEU A 131 -6.42 -14.48 -23.90
N ASP A 132 -7.10 -15.48 -23.34
CA ASP A 132 -6.50 -16.71 -22.83
C ASP A 132 -6.64 -17.90 -23.80
N ARG A 133 -7.32 -17.69 -24.94
CA ARG A 133 -7.49 -18.64 -26.05
C ARG A 133 -8.32 -19.87 -25.67
N ASP A 134 -9.27 -19.72 -24.75
CA ASP A 134 -10.17 -20.81 -24.32
C ASP A 134 -11.37 -21.02 -25.27
N GLY A 135 -11.53 -20.15 -26.27
CA GLY A 135 -12.63 -20.15 -27.24
C GLY A 135 -13.80 -19.24 -26.87
N ARG A 136 -13.69 -18.42 -25.82
CA ARG A 136 -14.66 -17.44 -25.35
C ARG A 136 -14.01 -16.05 -25.23
N ALA A 137 -14.82 -15.01 -25.17
CA ALA A 137 -14.34 -13.62 -25.07
C ALA A 137 -15.15 -12.82 -24.04
N ASP A 138 -15.81 -13.54 -23.13
CA ASP A 138 -16.76 -13.01 -22.15
C ASP A 138 -16.41 -13.41 -20.70
N GLY A 139 -15.26 -14.06 -20.48
CA GLY A 139 -14.78 -14.44 -19.16
C GLY A 139 -13.99 -13.32 -18.48
N GLY A 140 -13.73 -13.48 -17.18
CA GLY A 140 -12.89 -12.54 -16.43
C GLY A 140 -11.47 -12.41 -16.99
N ASN A 141 -10.91 -13.49 -17.55
CA ASN A 141 -9.60 -13.48 -18.20
C ASN A 141 -9.56 -12.66 -19.51
N ASP A 142 -10.72 -12.34 -20.08
CA ASP A 142 -10.87 -11.57 -21.32
C ASP A 142 -11.09 -10.07 -21.07
N ALA A 143 -11.15 -9.67 -19.80
CA ALA A 143 -11.23 -8.28 -19.41
C ALA A 143 -9.85 -7.60 -19.46
N HIS A 144 -9.85 -6.26 -19.46
CA HIS A 144 -8.60 -5.49 -19.42
C HIS A 144 -7.77 -5.85 -18.20
N GLY A 145 -8.38 -6.17 -17.06
CA GLY A 145 -7.77 -6.94 -15.99
C GLY A 145 -8.78 -7.96 -15.46
N PHE A 146 -8.30 -9.05 -14.86
CA PHE A 146 -9.19 -10.09 -14.37
C PHE A 146 -10.25 -9.55 -13.40
N GLY A 147 -11.51 -9.92 -13.62
CA GLY A 147 -12.63 -9.66 -12.71
C GLY A 147 -13.95 -10.12 -13.30
N ASP A 148 -14.89 -10.47 -12.43
CA ASP A 148 -16.23 -10.96 -12.78
C ASP A 148 -17.20 -9.82 -13.12
N PHE A 149 -16.91 -8.60 -12.67
CA PHE A 149 -17.68 -7.39 -12.97
C PHE A 149 -16.80 -6.14 -12.99
N GLU A 150 -17.26 -5.10 -13.69
CA GLU A 150 -16.54 -3.83 -13.79
C GLU A 150 -16.34 -3.19 -12.41
N GLY A 151 -15.09 -2.99 -12.02
CA GLY A 151 -14.74 -2.34 -10.76
C GLY A 151 -14.42 -3.28 -9.59
N GLN A 152 -14.54 -4.61 -9.76
CA GLN A 152 -14.10 -5.58 -8.76
C GLN A 152 -12.62 -5.38 -8.41
N TYR A 153 -12.18 -5.61 -7.17
CA TYR A 153 -10.78 -5.43 -6.76
C TYR A 153 -10.25 -3.99 -6.94
N GLY A 154 -11.14 -3.00 -6.85
CA GLY A 154 -10.80 -1.59 -7.01
C GLY A 154 -9.83 -1.04 -5.96
N MET A 155 -9.65 0.28 -5.96
CA MET A 155 -8.72 0.97 -5.07
C MET A 155 -9.36 2.19 -4.41
N LEU A 156 -8.89 2.51 -3.21
CA LEU A 156 -9.35 3.67 -2.45
C LEU A 156 -8.16 4.35 -1.76
N VAL A 157 -7.97 5.65 -2.01
CA VAL A 157 -7.08 6.51 -1.22
C VAL A 157 -7.91 7.26 -0.19
N LEU A 158 -7.51 7.19 1.08
CA LEU A 158 -8.06 8.00 2.17
C LEU A 158 -6.97 8.91 2.73
N SER A 159 -7.29 10.17 3.03
CA SER A 159 -6.33 11.13 3.54
C SER A 159 -6.92 12.08 4.57
N ARG A 160 -6.13 12.36 5.62
CA ARG A 160 -6.37 13.45 6.57
C ARG A 160 -5.96 14.81 6.03
N HIS A 161 -5.13 14.79 4.99
CA HIS A 161 -4.61 15.96 4.31
C HIS A 161 -5.36 16.18 2.98
N PRO A 162 -5.55 17.44 2.55
CA PRO A 162 -6.21 17.72 1.28
C PRO A 162 -5.56 16.97 0.12
N ILE A 163 -6.39 16.41 -0.75
CA ILE A 163 -5.97 15.89 -2.05
C ILE A 163 -6.20 17.00 -3.07
N ASP A 164 -5.18 17.34 -3.87
CA ASP A 164 -5.32 18.28 -4.97
C ASP A 164 -5.95 17.57 -6.17
N THR A 165 -7.28 17.52 -6.20
CA THR A 165 -8.04 16.76 -7.20
C THR A 165 -7.86 17.28 -8.62
N GLY A 166 -7.48 18.56 -8.79
CA GLY A 166 -7.23 19.15 -10.11
C GLY A 166 -5.87 18.78 -10.72
N ALA A 167 -4.99 18.17 -9.93
CA ALA A 167 -3.66 17.73 -10.34
C ALA A 167 -3.49 16.20 -10.34
N ILE A 168 -4.56 15.45 -10.08
CA ILE A 168 -4.55 13.99 -10.16
C ILE A 168 -4.32 13.56 -11.60
N ARG A 169 -3.45 12.56 -11.78
CA ARG A 169 -3.28 11.86 -13.06
C ARG A 169 -3.67 10.40 -12.87
N THR A 170 -4.47 9.87 -13.79
CA THR A 170 -4.79 8.45 -13.85
C THR A 170 -4.25 7.87 -15.14
N PHE A 171 -3.78 6.63 -15.10
CA PHE A 171 -3.17 5.96 -16.25
C PHE A 171 -3.91 4.66 -16.58
N GLN A 172 -5.22 4.62 -16.33
CA GLN A 172 -6.05 3.44 -16.54
C GLN A 172 -5.98 2.97 -18.01
N ARG A 173 -5.96 3.89 -18.96
CA ARG A 173 -6.09 3.63 -20.40
C ARG A 173 -4.76 3.61 -21.15
N PHE A 174 -3.64 3.71 -20.45
CA PHE A 174 -2.33 3.57 -21.07
C PHE A 174 -2.21 2.16 -21.68
N ARG A 175 -1.90 2.08 -22.99
CA ARG A 175 -1.84 0.79 -23.71
C ARG A 175 -0.54 0.07 -23.43
N TRP A 176 -0.59 -1.25 -23.30
CA TRP A 176 0.62 -2.04 -23.01
C TRP A 176 1.63 -1.93 -24.15
N ALA A 177 1.17 -2.04 -25.40
CA ALA A 177 2.02 -1.92 -26.59
C ALA A 177 2.66 -0.52 -26.78
N ASP A 178 2.19 0.51 -26.07
CA ASP A 178 2.79 1.85 -26.12
C ASP A 178 3.99 2.00 -25.16
N MET A 179 4.26 1.01 -24.31
CA MET A 179 5.49 0.96 -23.52
C MET A 179 6.67 0.54 -24.42
N PRO A 180 7.74 1.35 -24.51
CA PRO A 180 8.91 1.00 -25.32
C PRO A 180 9.60 -0.27 -24.82
N GLY A 181 9.69 -1.27 -25.69
CA GLY A 181 10.22 -2.58 -25.31
C GLY A 181 9.41 -3.21 -24.19
N ALA A 182 8.09 -3.18 -24.31
CA ALA A 182 7.18 -3.93 -23.45
C ALA A 182 7.57 -5.42 -23.47
N THR A 183 7.54 -6.04 -22.31
CA THR A 183 7.70 -7.49 -22.13
C THR A 183 6.36 -8.14 -22.50
N LEU A 184 6.02 -8.18 -23.79
CA LEU A 184 4.80 -8.86 -24.24
C LEU A 184 5.00 -10.38 -24.22
N PRO A 185 3.95 -11.17 -23.91
CA PRO A 185 4.06 -12.62 -23.77
C PRO A 185 4.28 -13.33 -25.12
N ASP A 186 5.02 -14.43 -25.06
CA ASP A 186 5.32 -15.31 -26.19
C ASP A 186 4.27 -16.42 -26.29
N ASP A 187 3.94 -16.88 -27.51
CA ASP A 187 3.21 -18.11 -27.73
C ASP A 187 4.15 -19.32 -27.56
N PRO A 188 3.96 -20.18 -26.54
CA PRO A 188 4.82 -21.34 -26.33
C PRO A 188 4.76 -22.36 -27.48
N ALA A 189 3.82 -22.22 -28.42
CA ALA A 189 3.72 -23.04 -29.62
C ALA A 189 4.54 -22.53 -30.82
N THR A 190 5.13 -21.34 -30.75
CA THR A 190 5.92 -20.74 -31.85
C THR A 190 7.34 -20.40 -31.38
N GLU A 191 8.19 -19.97 -32.32
CA GLU A 191 9.53 -19.44 -32.02
C GLU A 191 9.57 -17.90 -32.08
N GLU A 192 8.47 -17.25 -32.48
CA GLU A 192 8.42 -15.79 -32.64
C GLU A 192 8.19 -15.13 -31.28
N PRO A 193 8.95 -14.08 -30.91
CA PRO A 193 8.73 -13.41 -29.65
C PRO A 193 7.53 -12.45 -29.72
N ALA A 194 6.91 -12.19 -28.57
CA ALA A 194 5.82 -11.24 -28.36
C ALA A 194 4.60 -11.48 -29.26
N ASP A 195 4.30 -12.74 -29.57
CA ASP A 195 3.28 -13.14 -30.55
C ASP A 195 2.03 -13.78 -29.93
N TRP A 196 1.91 -13.80 -28.59
CA TRP A 196 0.69 -14.29 -27.93
C TRP A 196 -0.55 -13.45 -28.32
N TYR A 197 -0.40 -12.13 -28.42
CA TYR A 197 -1.50 -11.22 -28.76
C TYR A 197 -1.44 -10.79 -30.23
N SER A 198 -2.60 -10.79 -30.89
CA SER A 198 -2.71 -10.24 -32.23
C SER A 198 -2.58 -8.71 -32.23
N PRO A 199 -2.28 -8.09 -33.39
CA PRO A 199 -2.24 -6.62 -33.50
C PRO A 199 -3.54 -5.94 -33.04
N GLU A 200 -4.70 -6.54 -33.28
CA GLU A 200 -6.00 -5.99 -32.87
C GLU A 200 -6.18 -6.00 -31.35
N ILE A 201 -5.65 -7.02 -30.65
CA ILE A 201 -5.65 -7.07 -29.19
C ILE A 201 -4.69 -6.00 -28.64
N LEU A 202 -3.48 -5.90 -29.19
CA LEU A 202 -2.48 -4.94 -28.76
C LEU A 202 -2.93 -3.48 -28.96
N ASP A 203 -3.79 -3.23 -29.94
CA ASP A 203 -4.37 -1.90 -30.18
C ASP A 203 -5.28 -1.41 -29.04
N VAL A 204 -5.84 -2.33 -28.25
CA VAL A 204 -6.80 -2.00 -27.17
C VAL A 204 -6.30 -2.38 -25.77
N LEU A 205 -5.42 -3.38 -25.64
CA LEU A 205 -5.02 -3.92 -24.34
C LEU A 205 -4.25 -2.88 -23.52
N ARG A 206 -4.78 -2.60 -22.33
CA ARG A 206 -4.24 -1.61 -21.40
C ARG A 206 -3.15 -2.26 -20.54
N LEU A 207 -2.12 -1.51 -20.16
CA LEU A 207 -1.06 -2.01 -19.30
C LEU A 207 -1.59 -2.35 -17.91
N SER A 208 -2.27 -1.40 -17.25
CA SER A 208 -2.74 -1.60 -15.87
C SER A 208 -3.84 -2.64 -15.80
N SER A 209 -3.73 -3.63 -14.92
CA SER A 209 -4.78 -4.59 -14.60
C SER A 209 -5.88 -3.96 -13.76
N LYS A 210 -5.52 -3.11 -12.79
CA LYS A 210 -6.43 -2.24 -12.06
C LYS A 210 -6.28 -0.79 -12.54
N SER A 211 -5.34 -0.03 -12.00
CA SER A 211 -4.96 1.30 -12.47
C SER A 211 -3.64 1.76 -11.82
N HIS A 212 -3.04 2.80 -12.38
CA HIS A 212 -1.99 3.60 -11.74
C HIS A 212 -2.54 5.01 -11.51
N TRP A 213 -2.40 5.55 -10.30
CA TRP A 213 -2.80 6.93 -9.98
C TRP A 213 -1.63 7.71 -9.37
N ASP A 214 -1.41 8.92 -9.88
CA ASP A 214 -0.62 9.95 -9.21
C ASP A 214 -1.59 10.88 -8.48
N VAL A 215 -1.61 10.81 -7.15
CA VAL A 215 -2.54 11.54 -6.27
C VAL A 215 -1.77 12.55 -5.42
N PRO A 216 -1.74 13.84 -5.78
CA PRO A 216 -1.02 14.85 -4.99
C PRO A 216 -1.73 15.13 -3.66
N VAL A 217 -1.01 14.96 -2.55
CA VAL A 217 -1.49 15.23 -1.19
C VAL A 217 -0.79 16.44 -0.61
N VAL A 218 -1.56 17.41 -0.11
CA VAL A 218 -1.05 18.67 0.45
C VAL A 218 -0.80 18.53 1.96
N VAL A 219 0.46 18.32 2.33
CA VAL A 219 0.91 18.25 3.72
C VAL A 219 1.49 19.61 4.14
N GLY A 220 0.72 20.36 4.91
CA GLY A 220 1.10 21.71 5.34
C GLY A 220 1.23 22.65 4.13
N ARG A 221 2.46 22.96 3.71
CA ARG A 221 2.77 23.80 2.53
C ARG A 221 3.43 23.02 1.40
N ARG A 222 3.54 21.70 1.51
CA ARG A 222 4.22 20.84 0.55
C ARG A 222 3.21 19.94 -0.13
N SER A 223 3.43 19.68 -1.42
CA SER A 223 2.79 18.58 -2.12
C SER A 223 3.65 17.33 -1.99
N VAL A 224 3.03 16.18 -1.77
CA VAL A 224 3.64 14.86 -1.89
C VAL A 224 2.76 14.03 -2.83
N HIS A 225 3.34 13.58 -3.93
CA HIS A 225 2.68 12.70 -4.89
C HIS A 225 2.55 11.31 -4.30
N PHE A 226 1.31 10.87 -4.04
CA PHE A 226 1.02 9.51 -3.62
C PHE A 226 0.77 8.67 -4.87
N LEU A 227 1.81 7.94 -5.27
CA LEU A 227 1.83 7.14 -6.50
C LEU A 227 1.33 5.74 -6.17
N VAL A 228 0.11 5.42 -6.56
CA VAL A 228 -0.58 4.21 -6.12
C VAL A 228 -0.93 3.29 -7.27
N ALA A 229 -0.79 1.99 -7.06
CA ALA A 229 -1.17 0.97 -8.02
C ALA A 229 -1.58 -0.34 -7.33
N HIS A 230 -2.17 -1.23 -8.12
CA HIS A 230 -2.40 -2.62 -7.79
C HIS A 230 -2.14 -3.48 -9.05
N PRO A 231 -0.87 -3.82 -9.34
CA PRO A 231 -0.53 -4.74 -10.42
C PRO A 231 -1.21 -6.11 -10.32
N THR A 232 -1.21 -6.85 -11.42
CA THR A 232 -1.72 -8.22 -11.45
C THR A 232 -0.81 -9.15 -10.64
N PRO A 233 -1.36 -10.18 -9.95
CA PRO A 233 -0.54 -11.29 -9.48
C PRO A 233 0.20 -11.94 -10.64
N PRO A 234 1.51 -12.28 -10.52
CA PRO A 234 2.31 -12.87 -11.59
C PRO A 234 2.08 -14.39 -11.73
N SER A 235 0.84 -14.84 -11.62
CA SER A 235 0.46 -16.26 -11.60
C SER A 235 -0.97 -16.44 -12.12
N PHE A 236 -1.52 -17.66 -12.05
CA PHE A 236 -2.88 -18.01 -12.50
C PHE A 236 -3.10 -18.04 -14.02
N ASP A 237 -2.04 -18.30 -14.80
CA ASP A 237 -2.05 -18.44 -16.24
C ASP A 237 -1.15 -19.61 -16.72
N GLY A 238 -1.01 -19.76 -18.04
CA GLY A 238 -0.27 -20.86 -18.64
C GLY A 238 1.20 -20.53 -18.93
N PRO A 239 1.91 -21.40 -19.66
CA PRO A 239 3.33 -21.22 -20.01
C PRO A 239 3.65 -19.94 -20.79
N GLU A 240 2.64 -19.25 -21.33
CA GLU A 240 2.78 -17.94 -21.97
C GLU A 240 3.14 -16.80 -20.99
N ASP A 241 2.87 -17.00 -19.68
CA ASP A 241 3.21 -16.07 -18.58
C ASP A 241 2.75 -14.62 -18.84
N ARG A 242 1.48 -14.45 -19.23
CA ARG A 242 0.84 -13.13 -19.45
C ARG A 242 0.89 -12.28 -18.19
N ASN A 243 0.64 -12.88 -17.05
CA ASN A 243 0.50 -12.22 -15.78
C ASN A 243 1.86 -11.84 -15.20
N GLY A 244 2.89 -12.71 -15.27
CA GLY A 244 4.24 -12.35 -14.84
C GLY A 244 4.82 -11.24 -15.71
N THR A 245 4.73 -11.37 -17.03
CA THR A 245 5.22 -10.35 -17.97
C THR A 245 4.49 -9.01 -17.84
N ARG A 246 3.18 -9.03 -17.59
CA ARG A 246 2.40 -7.83 -17.31
C ARG A 246 2.73 -7.20 -15.96
N ASN A 247 2.83 -8.01 -14.90
CA ASN A 247 3.21 -7.55 -13.56
C ASN A 247 4.55 -6.79 -13.62
N HIS A 248 5.52 -7.33 -14.36
CA HIS A 248 6.80 -6.69 -14.62
C HIS A 248 6.65 -5.28 -15.20
N ASP A 249 5.89 -5.13 -16.29
CA ASP A 249 5.73 -3.84 -16.94
C ASP A 249 4.86 -2.86 -16.13
N GLU A 250 3.89 -3.35 -15.36
CA GLU A 250 3.17 -2.52 -14.39
C GLU A 250 4.12 -1.97 -13.31
N ILE A 251 5.06 -2.77 -12.80
CA ILE A 251 6.07 -2.29 -11.84
C ILE A 251 7.06 -1.31 -12.50
N ARG A 252 7.53 -1.64 -13.70
CA ARG A 252 8.44 -0.80 -14.49
C ARG A 252 7.84 0.58 -14.74
N PHE A 253 6.53 0.67 -14.96
CA PHE A 253 5.84 1.94 -15.20
C PHE A 253 6.20 2.99 -14.14
N TRP A 254 6.13 2.65 -12.85
CA TRP A 254 6.51 3.60 -11.80
C TRP A 254 8.00 3.85 -11.72
N ALA A 255 8.83 2.84 -11.96
CA ALA A 255 10.28 3.03 -11.99
C ALA A 255 10.69 4.06 -13.07
N ASP A 256 10.09 3.97 -14.27
CA ASP A 256 10.29 4.92 -15.36
C ASP A 256 9.66 6.29 -15.05
N TYR A 257 8.44 6.31 -14.49
CA TYR A 257 7.74 7.55 -14.13
C TYR A 257 8.53 8.42 -13.16
N VAL A 258 9.17 7.83 -12.13
CA VAL A 258 9.95 8.59 -11.14
C VAL A 258 11.38 8.86 -11.57
N THR A 259 11.87 8.24 -12.65
CA THR A 259 13.23 8.39 -13.15
C THR A 259 13.30 9.49 -14.22
N PRO A 260 14.05 10.59 -13.98
CA PRO A 260 14.12 11.70 -14.94
C PRO A 260 14.54 11.25 -16.34
N GLY A 261 13.72 11.57 -17.34
CA GLY A 261 13.96 11.25 -18.76
C GLY A 261 13.56 9.86 -19.21
N HIS A 262 12.98 9.02 -18.34
CA HIS A 262 12.52 7.68 -18.70
C HIS A 262 11.01 7.63 -18.98
N GLY A 263 10.21 8.46 -18.31
CA GLY A 263 8.75 8.50 -18.47
C GLY A 263 8.19 9.26 -19.68
N ASP A 264 9.00 9.60 -20.70
CA ASP A 264 8.56 10.44 -21.83
C ASP A 264 7.44 9.80 -22.68
N TYR A 265 7.37 8.47 -22.70
CA TYR A 265 6.35 7.70 -23.42
C TYR A 265 5.01 7.68 -22.67
N ILE A 266 5.02 7.91 -21.36
CA ILE A 266 3.85 7.81 -20.49
C ILE A 266 2.89 8.96 -20.81
N TYR A 267 1.61 8.63 -20.95
CA TYR A 267 0.51 9.59 -21.05
C TYR A 267 -0.61 9.17 -20.10
N ASP A 268 -1.23 10.14 -19.44
CA ASP A 268 -2.41 9.90 -18.60
C ASP A 268 -3.70 9.83 -19.43
N ASP A 269 -4.81 9.54 -18.75
CA ASP A 269 -6.14 9.39 -19.37
C ASP A 269 -6.68 10.69 -19.99
N GLU A 270 -6.08 11.84 -19.67
CA GLU A 270 -6.35 13.14 -20.31
C GLU A 270 -5.38 13.45 -21.47
N GLY A 271 -4.39 12.59 -21.70
CA GLY A 271 -3.40 12.69 -22.77
C GLY A 271 -2.18 13.56 -22.42
N VAL A 272 -2.01 13.97 -21.16
CA VAL A 272 -0.82 14.71 -20.72
C VAL A 272 0.36 13.74 -20.62
N ARG A 273 1.44 14.10 -21.32
CA ARG A 273 2.64 13.26 -21.45
C ARG A 273 3.72 13.60 -20.42
N GLY A 274 4.52 12.59 -20.11
CA GLY A 274 5.74 12.70 -19.32
C GLY A 274 5.62 12.10 -17.91
N GLY A 275 6.78 11.76 -17.35
CA GLY A 275 6.94 11.28 -15.99
C GLY A 275 6.84 12.37 -14.92
N LEU A 276 7.11 11.99 -13.67
CA LEU A 276 7.13 12.90 -12.54
C LEU A 276 8.28 13.91 -12.68
N PRO A 277 8.03 15.23 -12.57
CA PRO A 277 9.08 16.23 -12.64
C PRO A 277 10.21 15.99 -11.63
N ASN A 278 11.42 16.41 -12.01
CA ASN A 278 12.59 16.29 -11.16
C ASN A 278 12.42 17.15 -9.89
N GLY A 279 12.76 16.58 -8.73
CA GLY A 279 12.66 17.26 -7.44
C GLY A 279 11.31 17.13 -6.73
N GLU A 280 10.28 16.61 -7.41
CA GLU A 280 9.00 16.30 -6.75
C GLU A 280 9.18 15.24 -5.67
N ARG A 281 8.40 15.39 -4.60
CA ARG A 281 8.37 14.46 -3.49
C ARG A 281 7.27 13.45 -3.76
N PHE A 282 7.58 12.18 -3.60
CA PHE A 282 6.60 11.13 -3.79
C PHE A 282 6.70 10.05 -2.72
N VAL A 283 5.61 9.30 -2.58
CA VAL A 283 5.55 8.01 -1.89
C VAL A 283 4.83 7.05 -2.83
N ILE A 284 5.53 6.00 -3.26
CA ILE A 284 4.94 4.91 -4.02
C ILE A 284 4.29 3.94 -3.03
N ALA A 285 3.06 3.52 -3.28
CA ALA A 285 2.36 2.58 -2.42
C ALA A 285 1.45 1.61 -3.19
N GLY A 286 1.30 0.39 -2.69
CA GLY A 286 0.52 -0.64 -3.36
C GLY A 286 0.88 -2.04 -2.91
N ASP A 287 -0.04 -2.95 -3.15
CA ASP A 287 0.24 -4.36 -3.34
C ASP A 287 0.74 -4.54 -4.79
N TYR A 288 2.03 -4.85 -4.94
CA TYR A 288 2.69 -5.04 -6.23
C TYR A 288 2.76 -6.51 -6.64
N ASN A 289 2.29 -7.45 -5.81
CA ASN A 289 2.34 -8.88 -6.05
C ASN A 289 3.74 -9.43 -6.44
N ALA A 290 4.80 -8.70 -6.10
CA ALA A 290 6.16 -9.03 -6.51
C ALA A 290 7.10 -9.04 -5.31
N ASP A 291 7.63 -10.21 -4.99
CA ASP A 291 8.70 -10.38 -4.00
C ASP A 291 10.07 -10.26 -4.70
N PRO A 292 11.08 -9.61 -4.09
CA PRO A 292 12.39 -9.46 -4.69
C PRO A 292 13.25 -10.74 -4.71
N PHE A 293 12.86 -11.81 -4.02
CA PHE A 293 13.61 -13.05 -3.87
C PHE A 293 12.78 -14.31 -4.12
N ASP A 294 11.55 -14.37 -3.57
CA ASP A 294 10.83 -15.63 -3.33
C ASP A 294 9.55 -15.80 -4.17
N GLY A 295 9.22 -14.83 -5.02
CA GLY A 295 7.98 -14.80 -5.82
C GLY A 295 8.18 -15.15 -7.30
N ASP A 296 7.06 -15.26 -8.02
CA ASP A 296 7.02 -15.72 -9.42
C ASP A 296 7.15 -14.59 -10.47
N SER A 297 7.37 -13.34 -10.07
CA SER A 297 7.54 -12.22 -11.02
C SER A 297 8.74 -12.42 -11.95
N VAL A 298 8.54 -12.17 -13.25
CA VAL A 298 9.64 -12.21 -14.22
C VAL A 298 10.69 -11.13 -13.94
N GLU A 299 11.94 -11.46 -14.26
CA GLU A 299 13.11 -10.56 -14.20
C GLU A 299 13.28 -9.82 -12.86
N ALA A 300 12.83 -10.42 -11.74
CA ALA A 300 12.86 -9.82 -10.41
C ALA A 300 12.21 -8.42 -10.37
N ALA A 301 10.99 -8.30 -10.91
CA ALA A 301 10.33 -7.03 -11.16
C ALA A 301 10.36 -6.03 -9.98
N ALA A 302 10.12 -6.49 -8.75
CA ALA A 302 10.21 -5.65 -7.55
C ALA A 302 11.55 -4.94 -7.41
N THR A 303 12.66 -5.59 -7.79
CA THR A 303 14.01 -5.03 -7.71
C THR A 303 14.18 -3.79 -8.59
N MET A 304 13.47 -3.70 -9.74
CA MET A 304 13.49 -2.51 -10.59
C MET A 304 13.01 -1.28 -9.82
N LEU A 305 11.91 -1.42 -9.10
CA LEU A 305 11.32 -0.34 -8.31
C LEU A 305 12.18 -0.01 -7.09
N LEU A 306 12.65 -1.03 -6.36
CA LEU A 306 13.49 -0.88 -5.17
C LEU A 306 14.86 -0.25 -5.47
N SER A 307 15.36 -0.45 -6.69
CA SER A 307 16.66 0.06 -7.14
C SER A 307 16.57 1.37 -7.91
N ALA A 308 15.36 1.88 -8.18
CA ALA A 308 15.17 3.11 -8.93
C ALA A 308 15.88 4.30 -8.24
N PRO A 309 16.58 5.19 -8.97
CA PRO A 309 17.54 6.13 -8.36
C PRO A 309 16.97 7.07 -7.30
N ARG A 310 15.69 7.47 -7.44
CA ARG A 310 14.99 8.36 -6.51
C ARG A 310 14.22 7.63 -5.43
N VAL A 311 14.15 6.30 -5.46
CA VAL A 311 13.41 5.51 -4.48
C VAL A 311 14.29 5.20 -3.27
N HIS A 312 13.68 5.19 -2.09
CA HIS A 312 14.27 4.73 -0.83
C HIS A 312 13.42 3.62 -0.24
N ASP A 313 13.98 2.41 -0.11
CA ASP A 313 13.33 1.29 0.57
C ASP A 313 13.57 1.36 2.09
N PRO A 314 12.55 1.65 2.92
CA PRO A 314 12.68 1.74 4.37
C PRO A 314 12.60 0.36 5.06
N LYS A 315 12.48 -0.74 4.30
CA LYS A 315 12.38 -2.12 4.77
C LYS A 315 11.48 -2.29 6.00
N PRO A 316 10.17 -1.96 5.89
CA PRO A 316 9.22 -2.20 6.96
C PRO A 316 9.29 -3.66 7.40
N ALA A 317 9.31 -3.91 8.70
CA ALA A 317 9.45 -5.26 9.24
C ALA A 317 8.45 -5.55 10.36
N SER A 318 8.21 -6.83 10.65
CA SER A 318 7.44 -7.26 11.81
C SER A 318 7.95 -8.56 12.44
N ALA A 319 7.73 -8.70 13.75
CA ALA A 319 7.95 -9.97 14.43
C ALA A 319 6.85 -10.99 14.15
N GLY A 320 5.65 -10.56 13.75
CA GLY A 320 4.55 -11.45 13.40
C GLY A 320 4.89 -12.29 12.18
N ALA A 321 5.36 -11.64 11.11
CA ALA A 321 5.82 -12.29 9.87
C ALA A 321 6.85 -13.38 10.15
N ALA A 322 7.94 -13.04 10.85
CA ALA A 322 8.99 -14.00 11.17
C ALA A 322 8.52 -15.18 12.04
N VAL A 323 7.51 -14.98 12.89
CA VAL A 323 6.91 -16.06 13.68
C VAL A 323 5.96 -16.90 12.84
N ALA A 324 5.16 -16.28 11.96
CA ALA A 324 4.25 -16.96 11.05
C ALA A 324 5.02 -17.89 10.12
N ALA A 325 5.99 -17.35 9.36
CA ALA A 325 6.83 -18.12 8.44
C ALA A 325 7.46 -19.36 9.11
N ARG A 326 7.98 -19.19 10.33
CA ARG A 326 8.56 -20.29 11.11
C ARG A 326 7.54 -21.33 11.57
N GLN A 327 6.32 -20.93 11.90
CA GLN A 327 5.28 -21.84 12.40
C GLN A 327 4.61 -22.61 11.26
N GLN A 328 4.45 -21.96 10.12
CA GLN A 328 3.89 -22.52 8.89
C GLN A 328 4.88 -23.49 8.23
N GLY A 329 6.16 -23.12 8.14
CA GLY A 329 7.16 -23.91 7.42
C GLY A 329 6.77 -24.06 5.95
N GLY A 330 7.04 -25.23 5.35
CA GLY A 330 6.64 -25.50 3.97
C GLY A 330 7.47 -24.66 2.99
N ALA A 331 6.81 -23.95 2.07
CA ALA A 331 7.48 -23.01 1.15
C ALA A 331 8.39 -22.02 1.91
N ASN A 332 7.93 -21.53 3.07
CA ASN A 332 8.70 -20.59 3.90
C ASN A 332 10.07 -21.12 4.36
N ASP A 333 10.25 -22.44 4.46
CA ASP A 333 11.54 -23.04 4.86
C ASP A 333 12.59 -22.98 3.72
N GLU A 334 12.13 -22.75 2.49
CA GLU A 334 12.95 -22.69 1.27
C GLU A 334 13.23 -21.25 0.80
N HIS A 335 12.56 -20.24 1.40
CA HIS A 335 12.72 -18.83 1.04
C HIS A 335 14.12 -18.29 1.36
N GLU A 336 14.64 -17.46 0.45
CA GLU A 336 15.90 -16.73 0.58
C GLU A 336 15.71 -15.37 1.26
N GLY A 337 14.54 -14.74 1.05
CA GLY A 337 14.16 -13.47 1.64
C GLY A 337 14.11 -13.53 3.17
N SER A 338 14.21 -12.36 3.80
CA SER A 338 14.09 -12.30 5.25
C SER A 338 12.60 -12.30 5.63
N PRO A 339 12.11 -13.30 6.40
CA PRO A 339 10.69 -13.38 6.75
C PRO A 339 10.23 -12.27 7.71
N TRP A 340 11.14 -11.38 8.11
CA TRP A 340 10.78 -10.16 8.83
C TRP A 340 10.13 -9.13 7.93
N LEU A 341 10.38 -9.20 6.61
CA LEU A 341 9.93 -8.23 5.63
C LEU A 341 8.64 -8.64 4.93
N ASP A 342 8.15 -9.87 5.15
CA ASP A 342 6.91 -10.36 4.54
C ASP A 342 5.74 -9.48 4.94
N THR A 343 4.84 -9.30 3.99
CA THR A 343 3.66 -8.44 4.09
C THR A 343 2.37 -9.19 3.83
N ALA A 344 2.44 -10.38 3.22
CA ALA A 344 1.30 -11.24 2.93
C ALA A 344 1.57 -12.69 3.36
N ASP A 345 0.49 -13.39 3.68
CA ASP A 345 0.42 -14.77 4.15
C ASP A 345 -0.39 -15.61 3.15
N PHE A 346 0.29 -16.26 2.20
CA PHE A 346 -0.33 -17.12 1.20
C PHE A 346 -0.21 -18.61 1.57
N GLY A 347 -0.61 -19.51 0.68
CA GLY A 347 -0.64 -20.95 0.96
C GLY A 347 0.73 -21.54 1.31
N ASP A 348 0.80 -22.31 2.40
CA ASP A 348 2.04 -22.93 2.93
C ASP A 348 2.73 -23.91 1.96
N GLU A 349 1.99 -24.48 0.99
CA GLU A 349 2.55 -25.36 -0.05
C GLU A 349 3.26 -24.56 -1.15
N SER A 350 2.71 -23.40 -1.52
CA SER A 350 3.23 -22.42 -2.46
C SER A 350 2.26 -21.22 -2.49
N PRO A 351 2.75 -19.96 -2.52
CA PRO A 351 4.16 -19.55 -2.43
C PRO A 351 4.63 -19.30 -0.99
N GLY A 352 3.83 -19.54 0.05
CA GLY A 352 4.15 -19.13 1.41
C GLY A 352 4.09 -17.61 1.63
N ASN A 353 4.78 -17.09 2.65
CA ASN A 353 4.75 -15.67 2.98
C ASN A 353 5.70 -14.88 2.08
N LEU A 354 5.23 -13.74 1.59
CA LEU A 354 5.99 -12.91 0.65
C LEU A 354 5.94 -11.43 1.04
N ARG A 355 6.94 -10.67 0.61
CA ARG A 355 6.97 -9.21 0.63
C ARG A 355 6.44 -8.67 -0.70
N VAL A 356 5.14 -8.38 -0.74
CA VAL A 356 4.45 -7.89 -1.95
C VAL A 356 3.86 -6.49 -1.80
N ASP A 357 3.74 -5.98 -0.58
CA ASP A 357 3.21 -4.65 -0.28
C ASP A 357 4.34 -3.65 -0.01
N TYR A 358 4.25 -2.49 -0.65
CA TYR A 358 5.33 -1.50 -0.62
C TYR A 358 4.81 -0.12 -0.21
N VAL A 359 5.65 0.59 0.56
CA VAL A 359 5.52 2.03 0.83
C VAL A 359 6.92 2.63 0.69
N LEU A 360 7.19 3.24 -0.45
CA LEU A 360 8.52 3.62 -0.89
C LEU A 360 8.61 5.14 -1.08
N PRO A 361 9.12 5.89 -0.08
CA PRO A 361 9.32 7.32 -0.22
C PRO A 361 10.44 7.64 -1.21
N SER A 362 10.32 8.83 -1.82
CA SER A 362 11.43 9.44 -2.55
C SER A 362 12.61 9.76 -1.63
N ARG A 363 13.84 9.64 -2.14
CA ARG A 363 15.06 10.07 -1.46
C ARG A 363 14.97 11.55 -1.11
N GLY A 364 15.38 11.88 0.12
CA GLY A 364 15.25 13.25 0.66
C GLY A 364 13.95 13.51 1.40
N LEU A 365 13.06 12.52 1.54
CA LEU A 365 12.06 12.44 2.62
C LEU A 365 12.66 11.64 3.78
N PRO A 366 12.99 12.28 4.92
CA PRO A 366 13.55 11.57 6.07
C PRO A 366 12.53 10.59 6.66
N VAL A 367 12.94 9.33 6.79
CA VAL A 367 12.14 8.26 7.41
C VAL A 367 12.34 8.32 8.92
N PHE A 368 11.25 8.48 9.67
CA PHE A 368 11.23 8.43 11.14
C PHE A 368 11.00 7.02 11.66
N GLY A 369 10.18 6.24 10.97
CA GLY A 369 9.85 4.87 11.34
C GLY A 369 9.16 4.14 10.20
N SER A 370 9.17 2.81 10.25
CA SER A 370 8.49 1.93 9.31
C SER A 370 8.04 0.66 10.03
N GLY A 371 7.08 -0.07 9.47
CA GLY A 371 6.72 -1.39 9.98
C GLY A 371 5.56 -2.03 9.23
N VAL A 372 5.41 -3.33 9.44
CA VAL A 372 4.26 -4.13 8.99
C VAL A 372 3.38 -4.43 10.21
N PHE A 373 2.06 -4.21 10.08
CA PHE A 373 1.12 -4.57 11.13
C PHE A 373 0.75 -6.06 11.03
N TRP A 374 1.68 -6.90 11.44
CA TRP A 374 1.46 -8.34 11.62
C TRP A 374 1.56 -8.69 13.11
N PRO A 375 0.44 -8.71 13.84
CA PRO A 375 0.40 -9.15 15.23
C PRO A 375 0.97 -10.57 15.42
N VAL A 376 1.82 -10.72 16.44
CA VAL A 376 2.37 -12.04 16.82
C VAL A 376 1.22 -12.98 17.26
N PRO A 377 1.23 -14.26 16.82
CA PRO A 377 0.28 -15.27 17.28
C PRO A 377 0.16 -15.33 18.81
N GLY A 378 -1.07 -15.48 19.30
CA GLY A 378 -1.38 -15.51 20.74
C GLY A 378 -1.48 -14.14 21.42
N SER A 379 -1.11 -13.03 20.74
CA SER A 379 -1.42 -11.69 21.22
C SER A 379 -2.92 -11.38 21.13
N PRO A 380 -3.47 -10.44 21.93
CA PRO A 380 -4.87 -10.02 21.80
C PRO A 380 -5.25 -9.48 20.41
N LEU A 381 -4.26 -9.08 19.60
CA LEU A 381 -4.43 -8.56 18.26
C LEU A 381 -4.25 -9.62 17.16
N ALA A 382 -3.83 -10.85 17.48
CA ALA A 382 -3.60 -11.92 16.50
C ALA A 382 -4.85 -12.25 15.66
N ARG A 383 -6.05 -12.05 16.21
CA ARG A 383 -7.35 -12.14 15.50
C ARG A 383 -7.59 -11.04 14.44
N LEU A 384 -6.60 -10.19 14.17
CA LEU A 384 -6.62 -9.24 13.06
C LEU A 384 -5.76 -9.73 11.90
N ASN A 385 -5.03 -10.84 12.07
CA ASN A 385 -4.27 -11.46 10.98
C ASN A 385 -5.19 -12.10 9.93
N ASP A 386 -6.46 -12.37 10.28
CA ASP A 386 -7.50 -12.87 9.37
C ASP A 386 -8.46 -11.75 8.94
N ALA A 387 -7.98 -10.49 8.91
CA ALA A 387 -8.70 -9.36 8.32
C ALA A 387 -8.58 -9.35 6.79
N SER A 388 -7.40 -9.75 6.32
CA SER A 388 -6.97 -9.99 4.95
C SER A 388 -5.76 -10.93 5.06
N ASP A 389 -5.44 -11.65 3.98
CA ASP A 389 -4.17 -12.34 3.76
C ASP A 389 -2.98 -11.37 3.62
N HIS A 390 -3.23 -10.08 3.42
CA HIS A 390 -2.22 -9.03 3.47
C HIS A 390 -2.22 -8.28 4.81
N HIS A 391 -1.08 -7.66 5.13
CA HIS A 391 -0.87 -6.88 6.34
C HIS A 391 -0.49 -5.44 6.03
N LEU A 392 -1.12 -4.49 6.73
CA LEU A 392 -0.87 -3.06 6.53
C LEU A 392 0.61 -2.71 6.69
N VAL A 393 1.18 -2.11 5.64
CA VAL A 393 2.54 -1.60 5.60
C VAL A 393 2.52 -0.09 5.76
N ARG A 394 3.42 0.46 6.59
CA ARG A 394 3.46 1.90 6.88
C ARG A 394 4.87 2.46 6.99
N VAL A 395 4.98 3.75 6.67
CA VAL A 395 6.19 4.56 6.82
C VAL A 395 5.82 5.94 7.36
N ASP A 396 6.57 6.38 8.36
CA ASP A 396 6.46 7.71 8.98
C ASP A 396 7.53 8.63 8.40
N LEU A 397 7.11 9.76 7.84
CA LEU A 397 7.98 10.67 7.10
C LEU A 397 7.94 12.08 7.66
N PHE A 398 9.09 12.75 7.73
CA PHE A 398 9.11 14.20 7.94
C PHE A 398 8.89 14.94 6.63
N VAL A 399 7.74 15.60 6.52
CA VAL A 399 7.38 16.44 5.38
C VAL A 399 7.49 17.91 5.81
N ALA A 400 8.62 18.55 5.49
CA ALA A 400 8.95 19.93 5.87
C ALA A 400 9.06 20.88 4.66
#